data_AF-A0A2H0BAV4-F1
#
_entry.id   AF-A0A2H0BAV4-F1
#
_cell.length_a   1.000
_cell.length_b   1.000
_cell.length_c   1.000
_cell.angle_alpha   90.00
_cell.angle_beta   90.00
_cell.angle_gamma   90.00
#
_symmetry.space_group_name_H-M   'P 1'
#
loop_
_entity.id
_entity.type
_entity.pdbx_description
1 polymer ?
#
loop_
_entity_poly.entity_id
_entity_poly.type
_entity_poly.pdbx_seq_one_letter_code
_entity_poly.pdbx_strand_id
1 'polypeptide(L)'
;MTQKIMTTLRVTVYDAINAYFLSVVLHTMRFVKKVEEEFLSAKYSKQTTQFQNLKKLLNSVKKGEMFKEIKDPVQWQKSLRNEWE
;
A
#
# COMPACT_ATOMS: atom_id res chain seq x y z
N MET A 1 0.73 -46.47 -10.81
CA MET A 1 0.04 -45.17 -10.58
C MET A 1 0.37 -44.73 -9.17
N THR A 2 1.21 -43.70 -9.01
CA THR A 2 1.59 -43.20 -7.67
C THR A 2 0.46 -42.32 -7.16
N GLN A 3 -0.24 -42.75 -6.11
CA GLN A 3 -1.27 -41.92 -5.47
C GLN A 3 -0.61 -40.66 -4.91
N LYS A 4 -1.05 -39.50 -5.40
CA LYS A 4 -0.60 -38.20 -4.89
C LYS A 4 -1.29 -37.94 -3.56
N ILE A 5 -0.57 -38.11 -2.45
CA ILE A 5 -1.04 -37.73 -1.12
C ILE A 5 -1.07 -36.21 -1.06
N MET A 6 -2.23 -35.64 -0.75
CA MET A 6 -2.41 -34.20 -0.57
C MET A 6 -2.45 -33.90 0.93
N THR A 7 -1.59 -32.99 1.39
CA THR A 7 -1.52 -32.58 2.79
C THR A 7 -2.07 -31.16 2.92
N THR A 8 -2.98 -30.96 3.88
CA THR A 8 -3.59 -29.66 4.17
C THR A 8 -3.03 -29.12 5.49
N LEU A 9 -2.54 -27.88 5.47
CA LEU A 9 -2.06 -27.17 6.65
C LEU A 9 -3.05 -26.06 7.01
N ARG A 10 -3.47 -25.98 8.27
CA ARG A 10 -4.25 -24.86 8.80
C ARG A 10 -3.34 -23.98 9.66
N VAL A 11 -3.23 -22.71 9.31
CA VAL A 11 -2.34 -21.74 9.99
C VAL A 11 -3.18 -20.60 10.54
N THR A 12 -2.95 -20.25 11.80
CA THR A 12 -3.54 -19.07 12.43
C THR A 12 -2.47 -17.99 12.52
N VAL A 13 -2.76 -16.80 12.02
CA VAL A 13 -1.84 -15.66 12.01
C VAL A 13 -2.50 -14.49 12.71
N TYR A 14 -1.72 -13.75 13.50
CA TYR A 14 -2.15 -12.48 14.08
C TYR A 14 -2.09 -11.38 13.03
N ASP A 15 -3.13 -10.54 12.95
CA ASP A 15 -3.28 -9.41 12.01
C ASP A 15 -3.56 -9.84 10.55
N ALA A 16 -4.54 -9.19 9.92
CA ALA A 16 -4.89 -9.43 8.51
C ALA A 16 -3.79 -9.00 7.55
N ILE A 17 -2.95 -8.02 7.92
CA ILE A 17 -1.80 -7.64 7.09
C ILE A 17 -0.82 -8.82 6.98
N ASN A 18 -0.51 -9.46 8.11
CA ASN A 18 0.39 -10.62 8.12
C ASN A 18 -0.25 -11.83 7.42
N ALA A 19 -1.56 -12.02 7.55
CA ALA A 19 -2.29 -13.05 6.81
C ALA A 19 -2.19 -12.83 5.29
N TYR A 20 -2.34 -11.58 4.82
CA TYR A 20 -2.18 -11.22 3.41
C TYR A 20 -0.74 -11.45 2.93
N PHE A 21 0.28 -11.01 3.68
CA PHE A 21 1.67 -11.25 3.29
C PHE A 21 2.00 -12.74 3.22
N LEU A 22 1.55 -13.52 4.21
CA LEU A 22 1.72 -14.97 4.19
C LEU A 22 1.02 -15.59 2.99
N SER A 23 -0.18 -15.14 2.63
CA SER A 23 -0.87 -15.68 1.47
C SER A 23 -0.14 -15.39 0.16
N VAL A 24 0.40 -14.18 -0.02
CA VAL A 24 1.24 -13.84 -1.17
C VAL A 24 2.45 -14.78 -1.24
N VAL A 25 3.15 -14.99 -0.13
CA VAL A 25 4.31 -15.89 -0.06
C VAL A 25 3.91 -17.32 -0.43
N LEU A 26 2.80 -17.84 0.11
CA LEU A 26 2.32 -19.19 -0.19
C LEU A 26 1.97 -19.37 -1.68
N HIS A 27 1.39 -18.36 -2.33
CA HIS A 27 1.08 -18.41 -3.76
C HIS A 27 2.34 -18.47 -4.65
N THR A 28 3.50 -18.01 -4.16
CA THR A 28 4.76 -18.11 -4.93
C THR A 28 5.35 -19.53 -4.93
N MET A 29 4.92 -20.38 -4.01
CA MET A 29 5.51 -21.71 -3.84
C MET A 29 4.91 -22.71 -4.81
N ARG A 30 5.74 -23.31 -5.68
CA ARG A 30 5.31 -24.26 -6.72
C ARG A 30 4.56 -25.49 -6.22
N PHE A 31 4.75 -25.88 -4.97
CA PHE A 31 4.10 -27.04 -4.37
C PHE A 31 2.75 -26.70 -3.71
N VAL A 32 2.43 -25.42 -3.55
CA VAL A 32 1.15 -24.97 -3.01
C VAL A 32 0.13 -24.98 -4.13
N LYS A 33 -0.90 -25.82 -3.98
CA LYS A 33 -1.97 -25.97 -4.97
C LYS A 33 -3.14 -25.03 -4.76
N LYS A 34 -3.44 -24.70 -3.50
CA LYS A 34 -4.61 -23.92 -3.09
C LYS A 34 -4.30 -23.23 -1.77
N VAL A 35 -4.71 -21.97 -1.66
CA VAL A 35 -4.70 -21.20 -0.41
C VAL A 35 -6.16 -20.80 -0.15
N GLU A 36 -6.65 -21.09 1.05
CA GLU A 36 -8.00 -20.73 1.50
C GLU A 36 -7.87 -19.67 2.59
N GLU A 37 -8.49 -18.52 2.38
CA GLU A 37 -8.44 -17.39 3.30
C GLU A 37 -9.85 -17.19 3.88
N GLU A 38 -10.08 -17.70 5.08
CA GLU A 38 -11.27 -17.37 5.87
C GLU A 38 -11.04 -16.02 6.55
N PHE A 39 -11.21 -14.94 5.81
CA PHE A 39 -11.29 -13.62 6.42
C PHE A 39 -12.60 -13.53 7.19
N LEU A 40 -12.52 -13.31 8.50
CA LEU A 40 -13.61 -12.72 9.27
C LEU A 40 -13.88 -11.33 8.69
N SER A 41 -14.73 -11.28 7.67
CA SER A 41 -15.20 -10.05 7.05
C SER A 41 -15.78 -9.14 8.14
N ALA A 42 -15.16 -7.97 8.36
CA ALA A 42 -15.84 -6.71 8.70
C ALA A 42 -14.93 -5.62 9.31
N LYS A 43 -13.69 -5.88 9.74
CA LYS A 43 -13.03 -4.96 10.70
C LYS A 43 -11.62 -4.44 10.40
N TYR A 44 -11.05 -4.69 9.22
CA TYR A 44 -9.92 -3.88 8.75
C TYR A 44 -10.46 -2.66 8.01
N SER A 45 -11.13 -1.83 8.81
CA SER A 45 -11.57 -0.50 8.46
C SER A 45 -10.42 0.24 7.82
N LYS A 46 -10.54 0.55 6.53
CA LYS A 46 -10.12 1.84 5.94
C LYS A 46 -8.84 2.37 6.59
N GLN A 47 -7.76 1.59 6.56
CA GLN A 47 -6.44 2.16 6.83
C GLN A 47 -6.31 3.23 5.75
N THR A 48 -6.38 4.48 6.18
CA THR A 48 -6.19 5.59 5.28
C THR A 48 -4.79 5.41 4.77
N THR A 49 -4.69 4.94 3.53
CA THR A 49 -3.38 4.72 2.91
C THR A 49 -2.60 6.02 3.05
N GLN A 50 -1.28 5.95 3.17
CA GLN A 50 -0.45 7.16 3.22
C GLN A 50 -0.85 8.16 2.11
N PHE A 51 -1.22 7.63 0.94
CA PHE A 51 -1.84 8.37 -0.15
C PHE A 51 -3.16 9.09 0.21
N GLN A 52 -4.10 8.43 0.88
CA GLN A 52 -5.34 9.06 1.35
C GLN A 52 -5.08 10.16 2.40
N ASN A 53 -4.08 9.99 3.26
CA ASN A 53 -3.69 11.01 4.23
C ASN A 53 -3.03 12.22 3.55
N LEU A 54 -2.12 11.98 2.61
CA LEU A 54 -1.54 13.02 1.75
C LEU A 54 -2.61 13.74 0.96
N LYS A 55 -3.56 13.01 0.36
CA LYS A 55 -4.67 13.60 -0.39
C LYS A 55 -5.56 14.48 0.50
N LYS A 56 -5.87 14.04 1.73
CA LYS A 56 -6.61 14.88 2.69
C LYS A 56 -5.85 16.14 3.05
N LEU A 57 -4.54 16.05 3.30
CA LEU A 57 -3.70 17.20 3.62
C LEU A 57 -3.64 18.19 2.46
N LEU A 58 -3.38 17.72 1.24
CA LEU A 58 -3.38 18.55 0.04
C LEU A 58 -4.73 19.22 -0.21
N ASN A 59 -5.83 18.51 0.03
CA ASN A 59 -7.19 19.04 -0.12
C ASN A 59 -7.59 20.00 1.02
N SER A 60 -6.95 19.91 2.20
CA SER A 60 -7.21 20.81 3.33
C SER A 60 -6.64 22.21 3.10
N VAL A 61 -5.66 22.34 2.20
CA VAL A 61 -5.11 23.62 1.79
C VAL A 61 -5.93 24.15 0.62
N LYS A 62 -6.44 25.38 0.74
CA LYS A 62 -7.21 26.02 -0.33
C LYS A 62 -6.37 26.14 -1.60
N LYS A 63 -6.99 25.84 -2.75
CA LYS A 63 -6.36 25.95 -4.07
C LYS A 63 -5.80 27.37 -4.26
N GLY A 64 -4.48 27.49 -4.43
CA GLY A 64 -3.79 28.76 -4.61
C GLY A 64 -3.25 29.41 -3.32
N GLU A 65 -3.52 28.85 -2.13
CA GLU A 65 -2.97 29.40 -0.88
C GLU A 65 -1.65 28.75 -0.45
N MET A 66 -1.35 27.54 -0.93
CA MET A 66 -0.15 26.78 -0.54
C MET A 66 1.17 27.46 -0.95
N PHE A 67 1.14 28.27 -2.01
CA PHE A 67 2.31 28.89 -2.65
C PHE A 67 2.06 30.36 -2.98
N LYS A 68 1.23 31.05 -2.20
CA LYS A 68 0.78 32.43 -2.48
C LYS A 68 1.94 33.45 -2.51
N GLU A 69 3.03 33.12 -1.82
CA GLU A 69 4.28 33.88 -1.79
C GLU A 69 5.10 33.74 -3.08
N ILE A 70 4.85 32.69 -3.86
CA ILE A 70 5.50 32.45 -5.15
C ILE A 70 4.73 33.19 -6.25
N LYS A 71 5.16 34.42 -6.54
CA LYS A 71 4.55 35.28 -7.58
C LYS A 71 4.74 34.75 -8.99
N ASP A 72 5.92 34.19 -9.28
CA ASP A 72 6.27 33.58 -10.57
C ASP A 72 6.87 32.20 -10.32
N PRO A 73 6.06 31.12 -10.44
CA PRO A 73 6.53 29.76 -10.23
C PRO A 73 7.66 29.35 -11.16
N VAL A 74 7.70 29.87 -12.39
CA VAL A 74 8.70 29.51 -13.39
C VAL A 74 10.04 30.13 -13.04
N GLN A 75 10.06 31.40 -12.62
CA GLN A 75 11.29 32.06 -12.16
C GLN A 75 11.79 31.49 -10.84
N TRP A 76 10.88 31.19 -9.90
CA TRP A 76 11.24 30.52 -8.64
C TRP A 76 11.85 29.13 -8.86
N GLN A 77 11.33 28.35 -9.82
CA GLN A 77 11.92 27.07 -10.20
C GLN A 77 13.30 27.21 -10.85
N LYS A 78 13.51 28.27 -11.65
CA LYS A 78 14.81 28.56 -12.27
C LYS A 78 15.84 29.01 -11.23
N SER A 79 15.46 29.84 -10.25
CA SER A 79 16.38 30.28 -9.19
C SER A 79 16.87 29.12 -8.33
N LEU A 80 16.02 28.14 -8.02
CA LEU A 80 16.42 26.91 -7.32
C LEU A 80 17.38 26.02 -8.13
N ARG A 81 17.32 26.08 -9.46
CA ARG A 81 18.21 25.31 -10.34
C ARG A 81 19.58 25.96 -10.52
N ASN A 82 19.66 27.28 -10.36
CA ASN A 82 20.91 28.03 -10.49
C ASN A 82 21.83 27.90 -9.25
N GLU A 83 21.43 27.16 -8.21
CA GLU A 83 22.28 26.86 -7.04
C GLU A 83 23.27 25.70 -7.28
N TRP A 84 23.35 25.18 -8.52
CA TRP A 84 24.23 24.08 -8.91
C TRP A 84 25.39 24.51 -9.86
N GLU A 85 25.64 25.82 -9.99
CA GLU A 85 26.88 26.38 -10.57
C GLU A 85 27.84 26.80 -9.47
#